data_AF-A0A7J5JUR9-F1
#
_entry.id   AF-A0A7J5JUR9-F1
#
_cell.length_a   1.000
_cell.length_b   1.000
_cell.length_c   1.000
_cell.angle_alpha   90.00
_cell.angle_beta   90.00
_cell.angle_gamma   90.00
#
_symmetry.space_group_name_H-M   'P 1'
#
loop_
_entity.id
_entity.type
_entity.pdbx_description
1 polymer ?
#
loop_
_entity_poly.entity_id
_entity_poly.type
_entity_poly.pdbx_seq_one_letter_code
_entity_poly.pdbx_strand_id
1 'polypeptide(L)'
;MQSDFKKDIIQLMQSTKLLHSPLSELSEEEKGIAYELLNRLADGAVDENYTMLDYMQMARLYYNLGELSNNLFGENDNPHYKKAIHYLEKGGIDLSMNKWLELISLRTIE
;
A
#
# COMPACT_ATOMS: atom_id res chain seq x y z
N MET A 1 11.72 1.68 19.05
CA MET A 1 11.11 0.86 17.97
C MET A 1 9.67 0.44 18.28
N GLN A 2 9.40 -0.49 19.22
CA GLN A 2 8.01 -0.93 19.50
C GLN A 2 7.11 0.17 20.13
N SER A 3 7.71 1.08 20.92
CA SER A 3 7.05 2.28 21.47
C SER A 3 6.59 3.24 20.36
N ASP A 4 7.41 3.39 19.32
CA ASP A 4 7.19 4.36 18.26
C ASP A 4 6.11 3.86 17.30
N PHE A 5 6.11 2.56 16.99
CA PHE A 5 5.08 1.95 16.15
C PHE A 5 3.67 2.04 16.75
N LYS A 6 3.51 1.79 18.06
CA LYS A 6 2.20 1.97 18.73
C LYS A 6 1.71 3.41 18.67
N LYS A 7 2.63 4.39 18.79
CA LYS A 7 2.32 5.81 18.69
C LYS A 7 1.85 6.17 17.27
N ASP A 8 2.55 5.66 16.26
CA ASP A 8 2.16 5.86 14.85
C ASP A 8 0.78 5.25 14.54
N ILE A 9 0.44 4.07 15.11
CA ILE A 9 -0.91 3.48 14.99
C ILE A 9 -1.97 4.41 15.59
N ILE A 10 -1.74 4.93 16.80
CA ILE A 10 -2.67 5.85 17.46
C ILE A 10 -2.84 7.12 16.62
N GLN A 11 -1.75 7.66 16.06
CA GLN A 11 -1.81 8.83 15.20
C GLN A 11 -2.62 8.57 13.92
N LEU A 12 -2.47 7.40 13.30
CA LEU A 12 -3.28 7.02 12.14
C LEU A 12 -4.77 6.93 12.51
N MET A 13 -5.09 6.26 13.62
CA MET A 13 -6.48 6.12 14.11
C MET A 13 -7.15 7.46 14.39
N GLN A 14 -6.38 8.48 14.78
CA GLN A 14 -6.87 9.83 15.04
C GLN A 14 -6.96 10.71 13.79
N SER A 15 -6.40 10.27 12.65
CA SER A 15 -6.40 11.05 11.42
C SER A 15 -7.66 10.80 10.59
N THR A 16 -8.73 11.53 10.92
CA THR A 16 -10.04 11.44 10.24
C THR A 16 -9.92 11.61 8.72
N LYS A 17 -9.10 12.55 8.23
CA LYS A 17 -8.92 12.78 6.79
C LYS A 17 -8.23 11.61 6.10
N LEU A 18 -7.17 11.05 6.68
CA LEU A 18 -6.47 9.91 6.09
C LEU A 18 -7.33 8.65 6.02
N LEU A 19 -8.24 8.48 6.99
CA LEU A 19 -9.09 7.29 7.08
C LEU A 19 -10.37 7.39 6.24
N HIS A 20 -10.82 8.61 5.90
CA HIS A 20 -12.15 8.82 5.32
C HIS A 20 -12.17 9.58 4.00
N SER A 21 -11.04 10.14 3.56
CA SER A 21 -10.93 10.83 2.26
C SER A 21 -9.97 10.09 1.34
N PRO A 22 -10.20 10.10 0.02
CA PRO A 22 -9.20 9.72 -0.97
C PRO A 22 -7.90 10.52 -0.78
N LEU A 23 -6.73 9.87 -0.99
CA LEU A 23 -5.42 10.55 -0.85
C LEU A 23 -5.26 11.73 -1.82
N SER A 24 -5.97 11.70 -2.95
CA SER A 24 -6.01 12.79 -3.94
C SER A 24 -6.66 14.07 -3.41
N GLU A 25 -7.50 13.99 -2.38
CA GLU A 25 -8.20 15.14 -1.78
C GLU A 25 -7.41 15.82 -0.66
N LEU A 26 -6.29 15.23 -0.25
CA LEU A 26 -5.40 15.81 0.75
C LEU A 26 -4.66 17.01 0.16
N SER A 27 -4.43 18.03 0.99
CA SER A 27 -3.49 19.10 0.62
C SER A 27 -2.07 18.56 0.49
N GLU A 28 -1.17 19.27 -0.19
CA GLU A 28 0.24 18.85 -0.30
C GLU A 28 0.92 18.68 1.07
N GLU A 29 0.61 19.53 2.04
CA GLU A 29 1.10 19.39 3.41
C GLU A 29 0.56 18.12 4.08
N GLU A 30 -0.74 17.84 3.92
CA GLU A 30 -1.38 16.64 4.45
C GLU A 30 -0.82 15.37 3.82
N LYS A 31 -0.52 15.39 2.51
CA LYS A 31 0.17 14.29 1.81
C LYS A 31 1.56 14.05 2.38
N GLY A 32 2.33 15.10 2.67
CA GLY A 32 3.65 14.96 3.31
C GLY A 32 3.56 14.31 4.68
N ILE A 33 2.64 14.76 5.53
CA ILE A 33 2.40 14.17 6.87
C ILE A 33 1.95 12.71 6.76
N ALA A 34 1.06 12.42 5.82
CA ALA A 34 0.58 11.08 5.53
C ALA A 34 1.70 10.15 5.09
N TYR A 35 2.54 10.61 4.16
CA TYR A 35 3.66 9.85 3.62
C TYR A 35 4.61 9.43 4.73
N GLU A 36 5.04 10.39 5.56
CA GLU A 36 5.93 10.12 6.69
C GLU A 36 5.32 9.14 7.69
N LEU A 37 4.04 9.29 8.03
CA LEU A 37 3.35 8.40 8.96
C LEU A 37 3.24 6.97 8.40
N LEU A 38 2.76 6.82 7.17
CA LEU A 38 2.59 5.52 6.53
C LEU A 38 3.93 4.82 6.30
N ASN A 39 5.01 5.56 6.03
CA ASN A 39 6.34 5.00 5.82
C ASN A 39 6.89 4.41 7.12
N ARG A 40 6.76 5.12 8.25
CA ARG A 40 7.12 4.58 9.58
C ARG A 40 6.29 3.37 9.97
N LEU A 41 5.00 3.37 9.64
CA LEU A 41 4.14 2.21 9.85
C LEU A 41 4.59 1.01 9.00
N ALA A 42 4.99 1.22 7.75
CA ALA A 42 5.49 0.15 6.89
C ALA A 42 6.77 -0.48 7.44
N ASP A 43 7.70 0.35 7.93
CA ASP A 43 8.95 -0.12 8.54
C ASP A 43 8.72 -0.87 9.86
N GLY A 44 7.76 -0.40 10.66
CA GLY A 44 7.42 -1.01 11.95
C GLY A 44 6.58 -2.28 11.85
N ALA A 45 5.92 -2.52 10.71
CA ALA A 45 5.01 -3.66 10.51
C ALA A 45 5.74 -4.97 10.18
N VAL A 46 7.00 -4.92 9.72
CA VAL A 46 7.74 -6.08 9.21
C VAL A 46 7.76 -7.23 10.22
N ASP A 47 7.13 -8.35 9.85
CA ASP A 47 7.08 -9.59 10.63
C ASP A 47 7.47 -10.78 9.73
N GLU A 48 8.16 -11.75 10.31
CA GLU A 48 8.57 -12.99 9.65
C GLU A 48 7.39 -13.96 9.42
N ASN A 49 6.25 -13.75 10.10
CA ASN A 49 5.09 -14.66 10.12
C ASN A 49 3.81 -14.07 9.50
N TYR A 50 3.92 -13.35 8.38
CA TYR A 50 2.75 -12.82 7.69
C TYR A 50 1.81 -13.91 7.15
N THR A 51 0.52 -13.73 7.40
CA THR A 51 -0.57 -14.44 6.74
C THR A 51 -0.83 -13.84 5.35
N MET A 52 -1.63 -14.52 4.52
CA MET A 52 -2.09 -13.97 3.23
C MET A 52 -2.81 -12.63 3.40
N LEU A 53 -3.58 -12.46 4.48
CA LEU A 53 -4.24 -11.19 4.77
C LEU A 53 -3.23 -10.09 5.05
N ASP A 54 -2.21 -10.37 5.85
CA ASP A 54 -1.15 -9.40 6.16
C ASP A 54 -0.44 -8.94 4.88
N TYR A 55 -0.12 -9.87 3.98
CA TYR A 55 0.44 -9.52 2.67
C TYR A 55 -0.48 -8.62 1.85
N MET A 56 -1.79 -8.88 1.79
CA MET A 56 -2.73 -8.00 1.10
C MET A 56 -2.81 -6.60 1.74
N GLN A 57 -2.74 -6.51 3.07
CA GLN A 57 -2.75 -5.24 3.78
C GLN A 57 -1.45 -4.45 3.58
N MET A 58 -0.31 -5.13 3.56
CA MET A 58 0.99 -4.52 3.22
C MET A 58 1.03 -4.04 1.78
N ALA A 59 0.46 -4.79 0.84
CA ALA A 59 0.32 -4.36 -0.54
C ALA A 59 -0.46 -3.04 -0.64
N ARG A 60 -1.59 -2.94 0.08
CA ARG A 60 -2.39 -1.70 0.13
C ARG A 60 -1.62 -0.53 0.71
N LEU A 61 -0.88 -0.75 1.80
CA LEU A 61 -0.05 0.29 2.43
C LEU A 61 1.02 0.81 1.47
N TYR A 62 1.76 -0.10 0.82
CA TYR A 62 2.79 0.28 -0.14
C TYR A 62 2.24 0.91 -1.41
N TYR A 63 1.04 0.52 -1.86
CA TYR A 63 0.38 1.18 -2.97
C TYR A 63 0.08 2.65 -2.63
N ASN A 64 -0.51 2.90 -1.45
CA ASN A 64 -0.79 4.26 -0.97
C ASN A 64 0.49 5.10 -0.79
N LEU A 65 1.58 4.49 -0.31
CA LEU A 65 2.89 5.13 -0.26
C LEU A 65 3.43 5.49 -1.65
N GLY A 66 3.21 4.62 -2.63
CA GLY A 66 3.53 4.87 -4.03
C GLY A 66 2.74 6.06 -4.58
N GLU A 67 1.44 6.14 -4.31
CA GLU A 67 0.62 7.27 -4.72
C GLU A 67 1.13 8.57 -4.10
N LEU A 68 1.36 8.59 -2.78
CA LEU A 68 1.86 9.78 -2.08
C LEU A 68 3.23 10.20 -2.59
N SER A 69 4.19 9.27 -2.71
CA SER A 69 5.52 9.57 -3.23
C SER A 69 5.47 10.10 -4.67
N ASN A 70 4.66 9.50 -5.55
CA ASN A 70 4.52 9.97 -6.92
C ASN A 70 3.92 11.39 -6.99
N ASN A 71 2.92 11.69 -6.16
CA ASN A 71 2.34 13.03 -6.08
C ASN A 71 3.33 14.07 -5.56
N LEU A 72 4.11 13.74 -4.53
CA LEU A 72 5.02 14.67 -3.86
C LEU A 72 6.34 14.86 -4.62
N PHE A 73 6.84 13.81 -5.27
CA PHE A 73 8.23 13.77 -5.77
C PHE A 73 8.34 13.42 -7.27
N GLY A 74 7.26 12.97 -7.93
CA GLY A 74 7.25 12.67 -9.36
C GLY A 74 8.15 11.49 -9.76
N GLU A 75 8.19 10.44 -8.94
CA GLU A 75 9.07 9.28 -9.15
C GLU A 75 8.60 8.37 -10.32
N ASN A 76 9.35 8.38 -11.43
CA ASN A 76 9.09 7.51 -12.60
C ASN A 76 9.25 6.01 -12.32
N ASP A 77 10.02 5.61 -11.30
CA ASP A 77 10.30 4.21 -10.95
C ASP A 77 10.13 3.97 -9.45
N ASN A 78 8.95 4.33 -8.96
CA ASN A 78 8.65 4.37 -7.53
C ASN A 78 8.79 2.99 -6.86
N PRO A 79 9.71 2.83 -5.89
CA PRO A 79 9.99 1.54 -5.26
C PRO A 79 8.82 1.01 -4.42
N HIS A 80 7.93 1.89 -3.95
CA HIS A 80 6.76 1.47 -3.18
C HIS A 80 5.77 0.69 -4.03
N TYR A 81 5.55 1.06 -5.29
CA TYR A 81 4.70 0.27 -6.19
C TYR A 81 5.29 -1.13 -6.46
N LYS A 82 6.61 -1.25 -6.59
CA LYS A 82 7.28 -2.56 -6.73
C LYS A 82 7.08 -3.43 -5.49
N LYS A 83 7.20 -2.83 -4.29
CA LYS A 83 6.90 -3.53 -3.03
C LYS A 83 5.43 -3.92 -2.93
N ALA A 84 4.50 -3.06 -3.36
CA ALA A 84 3.08 -3.37 -3.37
C ALA A 84 2.77 -4.61 -4.22
N ILE A 85 3.31 -4.65 -5.44
CA ILE A 85 3.21 -5.80 -6.36
C ILE A 85 3.79 -7.06 -5.71
N HIS A 86 4.99 -6.97 -5.14
CA HIS A 86 5.63 -8.10 -4.45
C HIS A 86 4.73 -8.67 -3.34
N TYR A 87 4.09 -7.81 -2.55
CA TYR A 87 3.19 -8.24 -1.49
C TYR A 87 1.88 -8.84 -2.01
N LEU A 88 1.33 -8.37 -3.14
CA LEU A 88 0.17 -9.02 -3.77
C LEU A 88 0.50 -10.45 -4.20
N GLU A 89 1.67 -10.67 -4.81
CA GLU A 89 2.14 -12.00 -5.21
C GLU A 89 2.33 -12.91 -4.00
N LYS A 90 2.94 -12.41 -2.91
CA LYS A 90 3.05 -13.13 -1.63
C LYS A 90 1.69 -13.45 -1.00
N GLY A 91 0.71 -12.56 -1.20
CA GLY A 91 -0.69 -12.77 -0.80
C GLY A 91 -1.44 -13.80 -1.66
N GLY A 92 -0.79 -14.41 -2.65
CA GLY A 92 -1.37 -15.45 -3.52
C GLY A 92 -2.10 -14.91 -4.75
N ILE A 93 -1.97 -13.61 -5.05
CA ILE A 93 -2.54 -13.02 -6.26
C ILE A 93 -1.56 -13.22 -7.42
N ASP A 94 -1.96 -14.02 -8.40
CA ASP A 94 -1.22 -14.20 -9.64
C ASP A 94 -1.43 -12.98 -10.55
N LEU A 95 -0.40 -12.13 -10.62
CA LEU A 95 -0.37 -10.92 -11.46
C LEU A 95 0.19 -11.19 -12.87
N SER A 96 0.45 -12.45 -13.23
CA SER A 96 0.97 -12.79 -14.55
C SER A 96 -0.09 -12.59 -15.65
N MET A 97 0.39 -12.32 -16.87
CA MET A 97 -0.47 -12.22 -18.05
C MET A 97 -1.20 -13.53 -18.37
N ASN A 98 -0.72 -14.68 -17.88
CA ASN A 98 -1.40 -15.95 -18.03
C ASN A 98 -2.73 -15.96 -17.27
N LYS A 99 -2.78 -15.38 -16.06
CA LYS A 99 -4.01 -15.31 -15.29
C LYS A 99 -5.04 -14.39 -15.96
N TRP A 100 -4.57 -13.30 -16.56
CA TRP A 100 -5.40 -12.44 -17.38
C TRP A 100 -5.96 -13.15 -18.62
N LEU A 101 -5.14 -13.94 -19.31
CA LEU A 101 -5.57 -14.74 -20.46
C LEU A 101 -6.66 -15.74 -20.07
N GLU A 102 -6.49 -16.46 -18.95
CA GLU A 102 -7.50 -17.39 -18.41
C GLU A 102 -8.85 -16.69 -18.22
N LEU A 103 -8.86 -15.50 -17.60
CA LEU A 103 -10.08 -14.72 -17.38
C LEU A 103 -10.78 -14.34 -18.70
N ILE A 104 -10.02 -13.92 -19.71
CA ILE A 104 -10.59 -13.58 -21.03
C ILE A 104 -11.14 -14.83 -21.69
N SER A 105 -10.40 -15.94 -21.69
CA SER A 105 -10.83 -17.19 -22.31
C SER A 105 -12.15 -17.69 -21.76
N LEU A 106 -12.40 -17.55 -20.46
CA LEU A 106 -13.68 -17.89 -19.83
C LEU A 106 -14.86 -17.07 -20.36
N ARG A 107 -14.62 -15.86 -20.87
CA ARG A 107 -15.66 -14.96 -21.41
C ARG A 107 -15.87 -15.12 -22.92
N THR A 108 -14.99 -15.83 -23.60
CA THR A 108 -15.07 -16.09 -25.04
C THR A 108 -15.67 -17.45 -25.39
N ILE A 109 -15.98 -18.28 -24.38
CA ILE A 109 -16.73 -19.51 -24.56
C ILE A 109 -18.21 -19.13 -24.51
N GLU A 110 -18.83 -19.01 -25.69
CA GLU A 110 -20.30 -19.02 -25.85
C GLU A 110 -20.87 -20.44 -25.64
#